data_AF-A0A9W8MNE1-F1
#
_entry.id   AF-A0A9W8MNE1-F1
#
_cell.length_a   1.000
_cell.length_b   1.000
_cell.length_c   1.000
_cell.angle_alpha   90.00
_cell.angle_beta   90.00
_cell.angle_gamma   90.00
#
_symmetry.space_group_name_H-M   'P 1'
#
loop_
_entity.id
_entity.type
_entity.pdbx_description
1 polymer ?
#
loop_
_entity_poly.entity_id
_entity_poly.type
_entity_poly.pdbx_seq_one_letter_code
_entity_poly.pdbx_strand_id
1 'polypeptide(L)'
;MHQLLVLEAQDNLILAKINQAFHANKSRGEEFVYSVGDKVLPSTRNRRKELKAGDPSRATKFLPQWIGPFEVTRANPSASTYTLNMPSHPRLFPVFHTSQLKKYHSNDDKEIPVRAHLRPPPLQFEDGTEEFFIDRIVDEHKTRRTSRYLV
;
A
#
# COMPACT_ATOMS: atom_id res chain seq x y z
N MET A 1 -29.85 -3.64 51.28
CA MET A 1 -29.33 -4.81 50.52
C MET A 1 -29.32 -4.57 49.01
N HIS A 2 -30.41 -4.12 48.37
CA HIS A 2 -30.46 -3.96 46.90
C HIS A 2 -29.43 -2.96 46.32
N GLN A 3 -29.11 -1.88 47.02
CA GLN A 3 -28.10 -0.90 46.56
C GLN A 3 -26.66 -1.45 46.60
N LEU A 4 -26.33 -2.30 47.58
CA LEU A 4 -25.00 -2.91 47.68
C LEU A 4 -24.74 -3.89 46.54
N LEU A 5 -25.75 -4.68 46.16
CA LEU A 5 -25.67 -5.61 45.03
C LEU A 5 -25.47 -4.88 43.68
N VAL A 6 -26.09 -3.70 43.53
CA VAL A 6 -25.91 -2.88 42.31
C VAL A 6 -24.50 -2.31 42.23
N LEU A 7 -23.94 -1.84 43.35
CA LEU A 7 -22.56 -1.33 43.40
C LEU A 7 -21.55 -2.44 43.12
N GLU A 8 -21.72 -3.61 43.74
CA GLU A 8 -20.87 -4.78 43.48
C GLU A 8 -20.93 -5.22 42.01
N ALA A 9 -22.10 -5.19 41.38
CA ALA A 9 -22.24 -5.50 39.96
C ALA A 9 -21.51 -4.46 39.07
N GLN A 10 -21.54 -3.18 39.44
CA GLN A 10 -20.83 -2.11 38.72
C GLN A 10 -19.31 -2.28 38.84
N ASP A 11 -18.81 -2.58 40.04
CA ASP A 11 -17.37 -2.80 40.29
C ASP A 11 -16.86 -4.01 39.50
N ASN A 12 -17.59 -5.11 39.51
CA ASN A 12 -17.26 -6.30 38.71
C ASN A 12 -17.23 -6.00 37.21
N LEU A 13 -18.15 -5.16 36.71
CA LEU A 13 -18.18 -4.74 35.32
C LEU A 13 -16.95 -3.88 34.97
N ILE A 14 -16.57 -2.95 35.86
CA ILE A 14 -15.37 -2.12 35.70
C ILE A 14 -14.12 -3.01 35.67
N LEU A 15 -13.99 -3.93 36.62
CA LEU A 15 -12.89 -4.89 36.68
C LEU A 15 -12.81 -5.75 35.40
N ALA A 16 -13.95 -6.25 34.92
CA ALA A 16 -14.02 -7.02 33.68
C ALA A 16 -13.53 -6.20 32.47
N LYS A 17 -13.93 -4.92 32.37
CA LYS A 17 -13.46 -4.01 31.30
C LYS A 17 -11.95 -3.75 31.38
N ILE A 18 -11.42 -3.53 32.59
CA ILE A 18 -9.97 -3.33 32.80
C ILE A 18 -9.20 -4.58 32.37
N ASN A 19 -9.64 -5.76 32.80
CA ASN A 19 -9.01 -7.04 32.43
C ASN A 19 -9.06 -7.27 30.91
N GLN A 20 -10.22 -7.01 30.28
CA GLN A 20 -10.36 -7.13 28.84
C GLN A 20 -9.40 -6.19 28.10
N ALA A 21 -9.31 -4.93 28.51
CA ALA A 21 -8.39 -3.95 27.92
C ALA A 21 -6.93 -4.37 28.11
N PHE A 22 -6.55 -4.82 29.32
CA PHE A 22 -5.21 -5.29 29.63
C PHE A 22 -4.79 -6.47 28.73
N HIS A 23 -5.63 -7.50 28.64
CA HIS A 23 -5.33 -8.67 27.82
C HIS A 23 -5.34 -8.36 26.31
N ALA A 24 -6.24 -7.48 25.85
CA ALA A 24 -6.27 -7.06 24.46
C ALA A 24 -5.07 -6.18 24.07
N ASN A 25 -4.57 -5.36 24.99
CA ASN A 25 -3.41 -4.49 24.76
C ASN A 25 -2.09 -5.25 24.87
N LYS A 26 -2.05 -6.41 25.55
CA LYS A 26 -0.83 -7.23 25.68
C LYS A 26 -0.22 -7.65 24.34
N SER A 27 -1.05 -7.82 23.29
CA SER A 27 -0.59 -8.17 21.94
C SER A 27 -0.38 -6.97 21.02
N ARG A 28 -0.67 -5.75 21.48
CA ARG A 28 -0.47 -4.51 20.70
C ARG A 28 0.95 -4.01 20.93
N GLY A 29 1.70 -3.82 19.85
CA GLY A 29 3.00 -3.14 19.89
C GLY A 29 2.87 -1.62 19.80
N GLU A 30 3.98 -0.91 19.99
CA GLU A 30 4.03 0.52 19.70
C GLU A 30 3.75 0.77 18.22
N GLU A 31 2.95 1.81 17.97
CA GLU A 31 2.60 2.17 16.61
C GLU A 31 3.72 2.99 15.97
N PHE A 32 4.01 2.68 14.70
CA PHE A 32 4.92 3.50 13.92
C PHE A 32 4.25 4.84 13.61
N VAL A 33 4.93 5.94 13.95
CA VAL A 33 4.48 7.30 13.65
C VAL A 33 5.10 7.76 12.34
N TYR A 34 4.25 8.11 11.37
CA TYR A 34 4.67 8.68 10.09
C TYR A 34 4.59 10.21 10.11
N SER A 35 5.50 10.85 9.41
CA SER A 35 5.48 12.30 9.17
C SER A 35 4.92 12.63 7.81
N VAL A 36 4.43 13.87 7.63
CA VAL A 36 4.09 14.39 6.30
C VAL A 36 5.34 14.35 5.42
N GLY A 37 5.20 13.88 4.18
CA GLY A 37 6.32 13.67 3.26
C GLY A 37 6.92 12.26 3.29
N ASP A 38 6.62 11.45 4.32
CA ASP A 38 7.07 10.05 4.33
C ASP A 38 6.44 9.28 3.17
N LYS A 39 7.25 8.43 2.53
CA LYS A 39 6.76 7.46 1.54
C LYS A 39 6.33 6.18 2.25
N VAL A 40 5.12 5.74 1.96
CA VAL A 40 4.52 4.53 2.54
C VAL A 40 3.84 3.69 1.49
N LEU A 41 3.75 2.40 1.76
CA LEU A 41 3.05 1.41 0.96
C LEU A 41 1.76 1.02 1.70
N PRO A 42 0.57 1.39 1.21
CA PRO A 42 -0.70 0.90 1.75
C PRO A 42 -0.96 -0.55 1.36
N SER A 43 -1.58 -1.28 2.28
CA SER A 43 -1.99 -2.68 2.10
C SER A 43 -3.15 -2.79 1.11
N THR A 44 -3.10 -3.81 0.26
CA THR A 44 -4.16 -4.11 -0.72
C THR A 44 -5.26 -5.01 -0.17
N ARG A 45 -5.15 -5.50 1.08
CA ARG A 45 -6.06 -6.50 1.66
C ARG A 45 -7.54 -6.13 1.48
N ASN A 46 -7.89 -4.88 1.76
CA ASN A 46 -9.26 -4.38 1.70
C ASN A 46 -9.65 -3.80 0.32
N ARG A 47 -8.70 -3.74 -0.62
CA ARG A 47 -8.83 -3.05 -1.92
C ARG A 47 -8.69 -3.95 -3.14
N ARG A 48 -8.71 -5.27 -2.93
CA ARG A 48 -8.58 -6.25 -4.02
C ARG A 48 -9.63 -6.08 -5.12
N LYS A 49 -10.86 -5.68 -4.77
CA LYS A 49 -11.93 -5.44 -5.74
C LYS A 49 -11.62 -4.26 -6.66
N GLU A 50 -11.13 -3.15 -6.09
CA GLU A 50 -10.74 -1.96 -6.85
C GLU A 50 -9.57 -2.25 -7.79
N LEU A 51 -8.56 -2.97 -7.31
CA LEU A 51 -7.38 -3.34 -8.11
C LEU A 51 -7.71 -4.29 -9.27
N LYS A 52 -8.81 -5.05 -9.17
CA LYS A 52 -9.30 -5.90 -10.25
C LYS A 52 -10.18 -5.18 -11.26
N ALA A 53 -10.75 -4.03 -10.92
CA ALA A 53 -11.71 -3.35 -11.79
C ALA A 53 -11.11 -2.95 -13.14
N GLY A 54 -9.79 -2.73 -13.21
CA GLY A 54 -9.09 -2.42 -14.46
C GLY A 54 -8.74 -3.63 -15.34
N ASP A 55 -8.85 -4.85 -14.82
CA ASP A 55 -8.48 -6.08 -15.53
C ASP A 55 -9.22 -7.30 -14.93
N PRO A 56 -10.40 -7.66 -15.49
CA PRO A 56 -11.24 -8.74 -14.97
C PRO A 56 -10.57 -10.13 -15.01
N SER A 57 -9.60 -10.32 -15.92
CA SER A 57 -8.86 -11.59 -16.07
C SER A 57 -7.82 -11.79 -14.95
N ARG A 58 -7.47 -10.72 -14.23
CA ARG A 58 -6.42 -10.76 -13.20
C ARG A 58 -6.82 -11.65 -12.02
N ALA A 59 -6.06 -12.73 -11.81
CA ALA A 59 -6.26 -13.60 -10.67
C ALA A 59 -5.87 -12.88 -9.35
N THR A 60 -6.69 -13.03 -8.31
CA THR A 60 -6.51 -12.36 -7.01
C THR A 60 -5.18 -12.75 -6.35
N LYS A 61 -4.71 -13.97 -6.61
CA LYS A 61 -3.48 -14.54 -6.05
C LYS A 61 -2.22 -13.78 -6.49
N PHE A 62 -2.27 -13.13 -7.64
CA PHE A 62 -1.15 -12.35 -8.20
C PHE A 62 -1.27 -10.84 -7.95
N LEU A 63 -2.26 -10.41 -7.15
CA LEU A 63 -2.30 -9.01 -6.74
C LEU A 63 -1.18 -8.72 -5.74
N PRO A 64 -0.45 -7.61 -5.91
CA PRO A 64 0.57 -7.22 -4.95
C PRO A 64 -0.07 -7.00 -3.58
N GLN A 65 0.60 -7.41 -2.50
CA GLN A 65 0.12 -7.19 -1.14
C GLN A 65 0.21 -5.72 -0.71
N TRP A 66 1.19 -5.01 -1.27
CA TRP A 66 1.53 -3.62 -0.98
C TRP A 66 1.64 -2.88 -2.31
N ILE A 67 1.01 -1.72 -2.43
CA ILE A 67 1.01 -0.94 -3.67
C ILE A 67 1.72 0.37 -3.45
N GLY A 68 2.56 0.77 -4.40
CA GLY A 68 3.09 2.12 -4.59
C GLY A 68 3.79 2.77 -3.39
N PRO A 69 4.91 3.47 -3.58
CA PRO A 69 5.26 4.50 -2.61
C PRO A 69 4.29 5.67 -2.79
N PHE A 70 3.39 5.88 -1.83
CA PHE A 70 2.57 7.09 -1.76
C PHE A 70 3.07 7.97 -0.63
N GLU A 71 3.01 9.27 -0.85
CA GLU A 71 3.44 10.26 0.13
C GLU A 71 2.32 10.53 1.15
N VAL A 72 2.67 10.65 2.43
CA VAL A 72 1.75 11.09 3.47
C VAL A 72 1.51 12.59 3.34
N THR A 73 0.26 13.00 3.11
CA THR A 73 -0.14 14.41 3.01
C THR A 73 -0.62 14.98 4.34
N ARG A 74 -1.26 14.14 5.17
CA ARG A 74 -1.73 14.53 6.51
C ARG A 74 -1.49 13.39 7.49
N ALA A 75 -0.91 13.71 8.64
CA ALA A 75 -0.69 12.78 9.72
C ALA A 75 -1.62 13.11 10.90
N ASN A 76 -2.29 12.10 11.44
CA ASN A 76 -3.02 12.18 12.70
C ASN A 76 -2.57 11.04 13.63
N PRO A 77 -1.42 11.22 14.33
CA PRO A 77 -0.90 10.21 15.24
C PRO A 77 -1.85 9.89 16.40
N SER A 78 -2.67 10.85 16.85
CA SER A 78 -3.60 10.66 17.97
C SER A 78 -4.69 9.62 17.69
N ALA A 79 -5.10 9.51 16.42
CA ALA A 79 -6.08 8.54 15.95
C ALA A 79 -5.47 7.48 15.04
N SER A 80 -4.13 7.40 14.98
CA SER A 80 -3.39 6.39 14.21
C SER A 80 -3.73 6.38 12.72
N THR A 81 -4.15 7.53 12.17
CA THR A 81 -4.66 7.67 10.80
C THR A 81 -3.80 8.62 9.97
N TYR A 82 -3.58 8.25 8.71
CA TYR A 82 -2.74 8.99 7.78
C TYR A 82 -3.43 9.09 6.43
N THR A 83 -3.39 10.29 5.83
CA THR A 83 -3.91 10.54 4.49
C THR A 83 -2.77 10.48 3.50
N LEU A 84 -2.96 9.78 2.39
CA LEU A 84 -1.96 9.58 1.35
C LEU A 84 -2.28 10.40 0.09
N ASN A 85 -1.25 10.79 -0.64
CA ASN A 85 -1.37 11.39 -1.96
C ASN A 85 -1.69 10.31 -3.01
N MET A 86 -2.94 9.88 -3.07
CA MET A 86 -3.42 8.88 -4.03
C MET A 86 -4.25 9.52 -5.15
N PRO A 87 -4.27 8.93 -6.35
CA PRO A 87 -5.12 9.41 -7.44
C PRO A 87 -6.58 9.45 -7.00
N SER A 88 -7.24 10.59 -7.21
CA SER A 88 -8.63 10.80 -6.78
C SER A 88 -9.58 9.90 -7.55
N HIS A 89 -10.33 9.06 -6.85
CA HIS A 89 -11.40 8.23 -7.41
C HIS A 89 -12.56 8.18 -6.42
N PRO A 90 -13.83 8.28 -6.85
CA PRO A 90 -14.99 8.42 -5.95
C PRO A 90 -15.20 7.25 -4.99
N ARG A 91 -14.63 6.09 -5.28
CA ARG A 91 -14.67 4.89 -4.42
C ARG A 91 -13.37 4.63 -3.65
N LEU A 92 -12.38 5.49 -3.80
CA LEU A 92 -11.06 5.34 -3.19
C LEU A 92 -10.91 6.31 -2.02
N PHE A 93 -10.84 5.79 -0.81
CA PHE A 93 -10.55 6.58 0.38
C PHE A 93 -9.03 6.63 0.61
N PRO A 94 -8.39 7.81 0.64
CA PRO A 94 -6.95 7.94 0.79
C PRO A 94 -6.46 7.86 2.24
N VAL A 95 -7.36 7.59 3.19
CA VAL A 95 -7.06 7.59 4.64
C VAL A 95 -6.86 6.15 5.11
N PHE A 96 -5.75 5.90 5.79
CA PHE A 96 -5.35 4.57 6.26
C PHE A 96 -4.94 4.60 7.73
N HIS A 97 -5.26 3.52 8.44
CA HIS A 97 -4.72 3.28 9.78
C HIS A 97 -3.25 2.83 9.70
N THR A 98 -2.41 3.13 10.70
CA THR A 98 -0.98 2.75 10.74
C THR A 98 -0.74 1.26 10.45
N SER A 99 -1.60 0.38 10.96
CA SER A 99 -1.52 -1.08 10.74
C SER A 99 -1.72 -1.53 9.29
N GLN A 100 -2.20 -0.65 8.42
CA GLN A 100 -2.38 -0.89 6.98
C GLN A 100 -1.29 -0.24 6.14
N LEU A 101 -0.30 0.40 6.77
CA LEU A 101 0.81 1.06 6.12
C LEU A 101 2.10 0.31 6.40
N LYS A 102 3.00 0.38 5.43
CA LYS A 102 4.38 -0.09 5.57
C LYS A 102 5.30 1.04 5.12
N LYS A 103 6.34 1.34 5.90
CA LYS A 103 7.33 2.36 5.52
C LYS A 103 8.01 1.94 4.21
N TYR A 104 8.10 2.88 3.27
CA TYR A 104 8.86 2.67 2.05
C TYR A 104 10.30 3.10 2.28
N HIS A 105 11.23 2.20 1.95
CA HIS A 105 12.66 2.51 1.92
C HIS A 105 13.09 2.47 0.46
N SER A 106 13.58 3.60 -0.04
CA SER A 106 14.18 3.65 -1.38
C SER A 106 15.42 2.77 -1.39
N ASN A 107 15.67 2.11 -2.52
CA ASN A 107 16.98 1.53 -2.76
C ASN A 107 18.00 2.67 -2.94
N ASP A 108 19.19 2.52 -2.36
CA ASP A 108 20.35 3.29 -2.79
C ASP A 108 21.06 2.48 -3.87
N ASP A 109 20.97 2.96 -5.11
CA ASP A 109 21.51 2.28 -6.28
C ASP A 109 23.05 2.22 -6.27
N LYS A 110 23.73 3.08 -5.50
CA LYS A 110 25.18 3.04 -5.33
C LYS A 110 25.60 1.96 -4.34
N GLU A 111 24.84 1.81 -3.26
CA GLU A 111 25.13 0.80 -2.23
C GLU A 111 24.68 -0.59 -2.64
N ILE A 112 23.54 -0.71 -3.33
CA ILE A 112 22.97 -1.99 -3.76
C ILE A 112 22.59 -1.96 -5.24
N PRO A 113 23.58 -2.01 -6.17
CA PRO A 113 23.33 -1.93 -7.61
C PRO A 113 22.47 -3.08 -8.15
N VAL A 114 22.56 -4.26 -7.54
CA VAL A 114 21.79 -5.45 -7.96
C VAL A 114 20.27 -5.26 -7.78
N ARG A 115 19.85 -4.35 -6.89
CA ARG A 115 18.43 -4.00 -6.68
C ARG A 115 17.98 -2.80 -7.49
N ALA A 116 18.89 -2.11 -8.16
CA ALA A 116 18.55 -1.01 -9.04
C ALA A 116 17.70 -1.55 -10.20
N HIS A 117 16.55 -0.95 -10.43
CA HIS A 117 15.71 -1.25 -11.59
C HIS A 117 16.32 -0.57 -12.83
N LEU A 118 17.52 -1.00 -13.21
CA LEU A 118 18.17 -0.53 -14.41
C LEU A 118 17.40 -1.09 -15.61
N ARG A 119 16.99 -0.20 -16.51
CA ARG A 119 16.49 -0.62 -17.82
C ARG A 119 17.62 -1.44 -18.47
N PRO A 120 17.34 -2.64 -18.98
CA PRO A 120 18.36 -3.39 -19.71
C PRO A 120 18.89 -2.52 -20.87
N PRO A 121 20.22 -2.49 -21.09
CA PRO A 121 20.80 -1.75 -22.20
C PRO A 121 20.23 -2.28 -23.53
N PRO A 122 20.17 -1.43 -24.58
CA PRO A 122 19.79 -1.90 -25.91
C PRO A 122 20.78 -2.97 -26.40
N LEU A 123 20.27 -3.92 -27.18
CA LEU A 123 21.08 -4.88 -27.91
C LEU A 123 21.74 -4.16 -29.09
N GLN A 124 23.05 -4.31 -29.23
CA GLN A 124 23.80 -3.79 -30.37
C GLN A 124 23.99 -4.90 -31.42
N PHE A 125 23.56 -4.64 -32.64
CA PHE A 125 23.75 -5.56 -33.78
C PHE A 125 24.94 -5.10 -34.65
N GLU A 126 25.49 -6.01 -35.46
CA GLU A 126 26.65 -5.75 -36.34
C GLU A 126 26.38 -4.59 -37.34
N ASP A 127 25.12 -4.36 -37.68
CA ASP A 127 24.66 -3.30 -38.59
C ASP A 127 24.65 -1.89 -37.93
N GLY A 128 25.02 -1.79 -36.65
CA GLY A 128 25.03 -0.53 -35.89
C GLY A 128 23.64 -0.10 -35.38
N THR A 129 22.63 -0.95 -35.50
CA THR A 129 21.29 -0.70 -34.96
C THR A 129 21.21 -1.05 -33.47
N GLU A 130 20.51 -0.21 -32.71
CA GLU A 130 20.18 -0.44 -31.31
C GLU A 130 18.71 -0.87 -31.19
N GLU A 131 18.45 -2.09 -30.71
CA GLU A 131 17.09 -2.58 -30.50
C GLU A 131 16.86 -2.99 -29.04
N PHE A 132 15.63 -2.85 -28.55
CA PHE A 132 15.24 -3.30 -27.21
C PHE A 132 14.49 -4.62 -27.29
N PHE A 133 14.74 -5.51 -26.32
CA PHE A 133 13.90 -6.69 -26.15
C PHE A 133 12.51 -6.28 -25.68
N ILE A 134 11.48 -6.63 -26.46
CA ILE A 134 10.09 -6.34 -26.16
C ILE A 134 9.42 -7.62 -25.66
N ASP A 135 8.98 -7.64 -24.40
CA ASP A 135 8.28 -8.79 -23.82
C ASP A 135 6.85 -8.92 -24.38
N ARG A 136 6.12 -7.80 -24.51
CA ARG A 136 4.78 -7.77 -25.09
C ARG A 136 4.39 -6.37 -25.59
N ILE A 137 3.59 -6.32 -26.65
CA ILE A 137 2.91 -5.09 -27.10
C ILE A 137 1.63 -4.90 -26.28
N VAL A 138 1.48 -3.74 -25.63
CA VAL A 138 0.32 -3.38 -24.80
C VAL A 138 -0.82 -2.85 -25.65
N ASP A 139 -0.52 -2.07 -26.69
CA ASP A 139 -1.52 -1.47 -27.57
C ASP A 139 -0.93 -1.20 -28.97
N GLU A 140 -1.76 -1.18 -30.00
CA GLU A 140 -1.37 -0.82 -31.37
C GLU A 140 -2.27 0.29 -31.89
N HIS A 141 -1.66 1.39 -32.35
CA HIS A 141 -2.34 2.48 -33.01
C HIS A 141 -1.87 2.66 -34.45
N LYS A 142 -2.78 2.49 -35.41
CA LYS A 142 -2.51 2.73 -36.84
C LYS A 142 -2.90 4.14 -37.24
N THR A 143 -1.96 4.89 -37.81
CA THR A 143 -2.21 6.16 -38.49
C THR A 143 -1.85 6.04 -39.96
N ARG A 144 -2.83 6.12 -40.88
CA ARG A 144 -2.66 6.00 -42.34
C ARG A 144 -1.79 4.80 -42.76
N ARG A 145 -0.49 5.00 -42.97
CA ARG A 145 0.49 3.98 -43.43
C ARG A 145 1.47 3.51 -42.35
N THR A 146 1.37 4.02 -41.11
CA THR A 146 2.32 3.73 -40.02
C THR A 146 1.60 3.17 -38.81
N SER A 147 2.10 2.05 -38.25
CA SER A 147 1.72 1.55 -36.93
C SER A 147 2.63 2.16 -35.86
N ARG A 148 2.05 2.53 -34.72
CA ARG A 148 2.76 2.81 -33.47
C ARG A 148 2.33 1.78 -32.44
N TYR A 149 3.27 1.29 -31.66
CA TYR A 149 3.01 0.31 -30.63
C TYR A 149 3.26 0.95 -29.27
N LEU A 150 2.32 0.78 -28.35
CA LEU A 150 2.58 0.98 -26.94
C LEU A 150 3.24 -0.30 -26.44
N VAL A 151 4.49 -0.17 -26.04
CA VAL A 151 5.34 -1.27 -25.58
C VAL A 151 5.63 -1.08 -24.10
#